data_AF-A0A291REF4-F1
#
_entry.id   AF-A0A291REF4-F1
#
_cell.length_a   1.000
_cell.length_b   1.000
_cell.length_c   1.000
_cell.angle_alpha   90.00
_cell.angle_beta   90.00
_cell.angle_gamma   90.00
#
_symmetry.space_group_name_H-M   'P 1'
#
loop_
_entity.id
_entity.type
_entity.pdbx_description
1 polymer ?
#
loop_
_entity_poly.entity_id
_entity_poly.type
_entity_poly.pdbx_seq_one_letter_code
_entity_poly.pdbx_strand_id
1 'polypeptide(L)'
;MTTDPQQSDVLDRVHGDAPEPVTDGLEQIVVKDGPGGARAKRFFGRFVAETRDYAKTGVTVIRVYRSRRGKFVVQHQSSDWSDFSSLANFPADLRAWRSMLGVGDPHWGDFEVDVVDSLDELGGVVPPKLYRRVVAAIEPPRLEDLDI
;
A
#
# COMPACT_ATOMS: atom_id res chain seq x y z
N MET A 1 53.28 -28.85 -45.66
CA MET A 1 53.80 -28.20 -44.43
C MET A 1 53.25 -26.78 -44.48
N THR A 2 52.21 -26.42 -43.74
CA THR A 2 52.15 -26.25 -42.27
C THR A 2 50.65 -26.13 -41.90
N THR A 3 50.05 -27.19 -41.35
CA THR A 3 49.41 -27.26 -40.01
C THR A 3 48.44 -26.13 -39.64
N ASP A 4 47.15 -26.49 -39.54
CA ASP A 4 46.22 -25.98 -38.51
C ASP A 4 46.32 -26.92 -37.30
N PRO A 5 46.34 -26.42 -36.05
CA PRO A 5 45.10 -26.51 -35.25
C PRO A 5 44.87 -25.36 -34.24
N GLN A 6 43.59 -24.96 -34.12
CA GLN A 6 42.77 -24.80 -32.89
C GLN A 6 43.37 -24.21 -31.57
N GLN A 7 42.57 -23.28 -31.00
CA GLN A 7 42.20 -23.09 -29.56
C GLN A 7 42.87 -22.02 -28.65
N SER A 8 42.02 -21.51 -27.73
CA SER A 8 42.15 -20.50 -26.65
C SER A 8 42.06 -19.03 -27.10
N ASP A 9 41.11 -18.20 -26.66
CA ASP A 9 40.75 -17.86 -25.27
C ASP A 9 39.30 -17.30 -25.29
N VAL A 10 38.27 -18.03 -24.84
CA VAL A 10 37.70 -17.94 -23.49
C VAL A 10 37.96 -16.61 -22.78
N LEU A 11 37.13 -15.60 -23.00
CA LEU A 11 36.75 -14.65 -21.94
C LEU A 11 35.33 -14.15 -22.19
N ASP A 12 34.42 -15.02 -21.79
CA ASP A 12 33.23 -14.71 -21.00
C ASP A 12 33.16 -13.25 -20.51
N ARG A 13 32.52 -12.39 -21.31
CA ARG A 13 31.92 -11.15 -20.82
C ARG A 13 30.41 -11.34 -20.75
N VAL A 14 29.97 -12.32 -19.97
CA VAL A 14 28.72 -12.14 -19.24
C VAL A 14 29.01 -11.03 -18.26
N HIS A 15 28.66 -9.81 -18.66
CA HIS A 15 28.47 -8.71 -17.73
C HIS A 15 27.48 -9.26 -16.71
N GLY A 16 27.99 -9.60 -15.52
CA GLY A 16 27.16 -9.95 -14.41
C GLY A 16 26.22 -8.78 -14.22
N ASP A 17 24.97 -8.98 -14.62
CA ASP A 17 23.84 -8.24 -14.14
C ASP A 17 23.81 -8.54 -12.64
N ALA A 18 24.70 -7.86 -11.90
CA ALA A 18 24.64 -7.82 -10.47
C ALA A 18 23.21 -7.41 -10.20
N PRO A 19 22.40 -8.25 -9.53
CA PRO A 19 20.99 -7.95 -9.35
C PRO A 19 20.93 -6.54 -8.78
N GLU A 20 20.35 -5.62 -9.57
CA GLU A 20 20.00 -4.28 -9.12
C GLU A 20 19.44 -4.45 -7.70
N PRO A 21 19.95 -3.72 -6.69
CA PRO A 21 19.50 -3.92 -5.33
C PRO A 21 17.99 -3.75 -5.36
N VAL A 22 17.28 -4.86 -5.18
CA VAL A 22 15.83 -4.85 -5.04
C VAL A 22 15.62 -4.09 -3.75
N THR A 23 15.46 -2.77 -3.88
CA THR A 23 14.90 -1.98 -2.81
C THR A 23 13.62 -2.72 -2.45
N ASP A 24 13.50 -3.10 -1.18
CA ASP A 24 12.52 -4.09 -0.67
C ASP A 24 11.04 -3.60 -0.80
N GLY A 25 10.78 -2.68 -1.73
CA GLY A 25 9.56 -1.90 -1.90
C GLY A 25 9.27 -0.98 -0.71
N LEU A 26 10.23 -0.82 0.21
CA LEU A 26 10.04 -0.10 1.45
C LEU A 26 10.34 1.37 1.27
N GLU A 27 9.38 2.20 1.64
CA GLU A 27 9.47 3.66 1.65
C GLU A 27 9.16 4.22 3.04
N GLN A 28 9.47 5.50 3.24
CA GLN A 28 9.05 6.21 4.44
C GLN A 28 7.58 6.59 4.30
N ILE A 29 6.73 6.03 5.15
CA ILE A 29 5.29 6.26 5.16
C ILE A 29 4.95 7.14 6.37
N VAL A 30 4.10 8.15 6.13
CA VAL A 30 3.54 9.02 7.17
C VAL A 30 2.02 8.90 7.13
N VAL A 31 1.43 8.44 8.23
CA VAL A 31 -0.03 8.28 8.39
C VAL A 31 -0.55 9.24 9.45
N LYS A 32 -1.73 9.83 9.19
CA LYS A 32 -2.47 10.64 10.16
C LYS A 32 -3.11 9.76 11.23
N ASP A 33 -3.25 10.31 12.43
CA ASP A 33 -3.78 9.64 13.63
C ASP A 33 -4.48 10.65 14.57
N GLY A 34 -5.56 10.22 15.21
CA GLY A 34 -6.44 11.05 16.03
C GLY A 34 -7.44 11.93 15.25
N PRO A 35 -8.29 12.68 16.00
CA PRO A 35 -9.33 13.52 15.41
C PRO A 35 -8.75 14.56 14.43
N GLY A 36 -9.35 14.69 13.25
CA GLY A 36 -8.86 15.57 12.18
C GLY A 36 -7.42 15.29 11.69
N GLY A 37 -6.79 14.20 12.16
CA GLY A 37 -5.37 13.93 11.94
C GLY A 37 -4.45 14.82 12.77
N ALA A 38 -4.85 15.17 14.01
CA ALA A 38 -4.07 16.00 14.93
C ALA A 38 -2.66 15.47 15.21
N ARG A 39 -2.40 14.18 14.97
CA ARG A 39 -1.09 13.55 15.07
C ARG A 39 -0.73 12.87 13.76
N ALA A 40 0.56 12.65 13.56
CA ALA A 40 1.07 11.81 12.49
C ALA A 40 2.05 10.77 13.06
N LYS A 41 1.95 9.53 12.56
CA LYS A 41 2.87 8.44 12.86
C LYS A 41 3.70 8.18 11.61
N ARG A 42 5.01 7.98 11.78
CA ARG A 42 5.95 7.73 10.69
C ARG A 42 6.65 6.41 10.86
N PHE A 43 6.76 5.65 9.79
CA PHE A 43 7.45 4.36 9.77
C PHE A 43 8.03 4.08 8.37
N PHE A 44 8.86 3.04 8.26
CA PHE A 44 9.27 2.51 6.97
C PHE A 44 8.50 1.23 6.67
N GLY A 45 7.91 1.15 5.49
CA GLY A 45 7.00 0.07 5.13
C GLY A 45 6.62 0.11 3.65
N ARG A 46 5.67 -0.73 3.27
CA ARG A 46 5.02 -0.71 1.96
C ARG A 46 3.50 -0.75 2.12
N PHE A 47 2.79 -0.11 1.21
CA PHE A 47 1.35 -0.31 1.07
C PHE A 47 1.03 -1.75 0.67
N VAL A 48 -0.06 -2.31 1.19
CA VAL A 48 -0.49 -3.68 0.90
C VAL A 48 -1.86 -3.68 0.23
N ALA A 49 -2.86 -3.08 0.87
CA ALA A 49 -4.22 -3.04 0.35
C ALA A 49 -5.03 -1.95 1.04
N GLU A 50 -6.10 -1.50 0.37
CA GLU A 50 -7.10 -0.62 0.98
C GLU A 50 -8.52 -1.04 0.65
N THR A 51 -9.46 -0.66 1.50
CA THR A 51 -10.89 -0.67 1.18
C THR A 51 -11.47 0.71 1.39
N ARG A 52 -12.47 1.05 0.58
CA ARG A 52 -13.27 2.25 0.75
C ARG A 52 -14.73 1.85 0.69
N ASP A 53 -15.45 2.17 1.75
CA ASP A 53 -16.87 1.92 1.89
C ASP A 53 -17.62 3.26 1.98
N TYR A 54 -18.65 3.40 1.15
CA TYR A 54 -19.52 4.58 1.11
C TYR A 54 -20.83 4.23 1.82
N ALA A 55 -21.10 4.89 2.93
CA ALA A 55 -22.34 4.76 3.69
C ALA A 55 -23.23 5.99 3.49
N LYS A 56 -24.49 5.90 3.96
CA LYS A 56 -25.41 7.06 3.95
C LYS A 56 -24.96 8.20 4.85
N THR A 57 -24.13 7.91 5.85
CA THR A 57 -23.65 8.86 6.87
C THR A 57 -22.23 9.34 6.57
N GLY A 58 -21.46 8.62 5.77
CA GLY A 58 -20.10 9.05 5.49
C GLY A 58 -19.32 8.11 4.59
N VAL A 59 -18.01 8.31 4.58
CA VAL A 59 -17.03 7.44 3.91
C VAL A 59 -16.09 6.86 4.96
N THR A 60 -15.81 5.56 4.85
CA THR A 60 -14.76 4.89 5.62
C THR A 60 -13.69 4.36 4.68
N VAL A 61 -12.44 4.70 4.95
CA VAL A 61 -11.27 4.17 4.23
C VAL A 61 -10.39 3.44 5.22
N ILE A 62 -10.02 2.20 4.90
CA ILE A 62 -9.08 1.42 5.71
C ILE A 62 -7.88 1.08 4.83
N ARG A 63 -6.69 1.50 5.24
CA ARG A 63 -5.43 1.25 4.54
C ARG A 63 -4.55 0.34 5.38
N VAL A 64 -3.99 -0.69 4.75
CA VAL A 64 -3.08 -1.64 5.40
C VAL A 64 -1.71 -1.52 4.78
N TYR A 65 -0.71 -1.37 5.65
CA TYR A 65 0.70 -1.32 5.29
C TYR A 65 1.45 -2.44 6.00
N ARG A 66 2.54 -2.90 5.39
CA ARG A 66 3.50 -3.81 6.03
C ARG A 66 4.74 -3.03 6.39
N SER A 67 5.06 -2.97 7.67
CA SER A 67 6.28 -2.32 8.15
C SER A 67 7.53 -3.12 7.79
N ARG A 68 8.70 -2.48 7.85
CA ARG A 68 10.01 -3.14 7.70
C ARG A 68 10.22 -4.31 8.67
N ARG A 69 9.58 -4.29 9.85
CA ARG A 69 9.66 -5.37 10.85
C ARG A 69 8.62 -6.48 10.64
N GLY A 70 7.86 -6.45 9.55
CA GLY A 70 6.84 -7.45 9.25
C GLY A 70 5.48 -7.22 9.92
N LYS A 71 5.37 -6.31 10.90
CA LYS A 71 4.11 -5.90 11.52
C LYS A 71 3.19 -5.19 10.53
N PHE A 72 1.88 -5.30 10.72
CA PHE A 72 0.89 -4.57 9.93
C PHE A 72 0.52 -3.26 10.62
N VAL A 73 0.48 -2.19 9.85
CA VAL A 73 -0.05 -0.90 10.28
C VAL A 73 -1.37 -0.69 9.57
N VAL A 74 -2.44 -0.52 10.33
CA VAL A 74 -3.79 -0.30 9.82
C VAL A 74 -4.20 1.13 10.13
N GLN A 75 -4.52 1.89 9.10
CA GLN A 75 -5.08 3.23 9.26
C GLN A 75 -6.57 3.17 8.92
N HIS A 76 -7.40 3.54 9.88
CA HIS A 76 -8.82 3.81 9.72
C HIS A 76 -9.00 5.31 9.50
N GLN A 77 -9.78 5.67 8.48
CA GLN A 77 -10.21 7.02 8.19
C GLN A 77 -11.73 7.03 8.13
N SER A 78 -12.38 7.80 8.99
CA SER A 78 -13.82 7.99 9.01
C SER A 78 -14.18 9.46 8.77
N SER A 79 -15.20 9.68 7.96
CA SER A 79 -15.52 10.97 7.38
C SER A 79 -17.04 11.11 7.28
N ASP A 80 -17.67 12.06 8.00
CA ASP A 80 -19.13 12.28 7.93
C ASP A 80 -19.49 13.19 6.74
N TRP A 81 -20.65 12.94 6.12
CA TRP A 81 -21.20 13.85 5.09
C TRP A 81 -21.62 15.21 5.67
N SER A 82 -21.95 15.30 6.96
CA SER A 82 -22.26 16.58 7.61
C SER A 82 -21.06 17.50 7.61
N ASP A 83 -19.86 16.96 7.80
CA ASP A 83 -18.60 17.72 7.73
C ASP A 83 -18.38 18.31 6.32
N PHE A 84 -18.96 17.68 5.30
CA PHE A 84 -18.99 18.17 3.92
C PHE A 84 -19.98 19.33 3.73
N SER A 85 -21.15 19.26 4.36
CA SER A 85 -22.21 20.28 4.21
C SER A 85 -21.80 21.67 4.72
N SER A 86 -20.90 21.74 5.71
CA SER A 86 -20.32 22.99 6.21
C SER A 86 -19.30 23.65 5.26
N LEU A 87 -18.79 22.92 4.26
CA LEU A 87 -17.74 23.36 3.33
C LEU A 87 -18.27 23.76 1.94
N ALA A 88 -19.57 23.59 1.68
CA ALA A 88 -20.24 23.80 0.39
C ALA A 88 -20.19 25.24 -0.18
N ASN A 89 -19.55 26.20 0.50
CA ASN A 89 -19.38 27.58 0.05
C ASN A 89 -17.95 27.93 -0.44
N PHE A 90 -17.03 26.96 -0.57
CA PHE A 90 -15.61 27.24 -0.88
C PHE A 90 -15.10 26.55 -2.16
N PRO A 91 -14.22 27.19 -2.97
CA PRO A 91 -13.58 26.59 -4.16
C PRO A 91 -12.68 25.36 -3.88
N ALA A 92 -12.53 24.96 -2.61
CA ALA A 92 -11.94 23.67 -2.21
C ALA A 92 -12.75 22.45 -2.72
N ASP A 93 -14.02 22.67 -3.08
CA ASP A 93 -15.00 21.67 -3.51
C ASP A 93 -14.55 20.83 -4.72
N LEU A 94 -13.88 21.45 -5.71
CA LEU A 94 -13.38 20.75 -6.91
C LEU A 94 -12.16 19.85 -6.63
N ARG A 95 -11.37 20.13 -5.59
CA ARG A 95 -10.26 19.27 -5.16
C ARG A 95 -10.76 18.17 -4.24
N ALA A 96 -11.71 18.49 -3.36
CA ALA A 96 -12.38 17.52 -2.50
C ALA A 96 -13.11 16.45 -3.33
N TRP A 97 -13.92 16.85 -4.31
CA TRP A 97 -14.58 15.92 -5.24
C TRP A 97 -13.59 15.05 -6.03
N ARG A 98 -12.49 15.63 -6.53
CA ARG A 98 -11.43 14.86 -7.23
C ARG A 98 -10.75 13.84 -6.32
N SER A 99 -10.45 14.21 -5.08
CA SER A 99 -9.91 13.30 -4.06
C SER A 99 -10.89 12.17 -3.70
N MET A 100 -12.20 12.45 -3.72
CA MET A 100 -13.23 11.42 -3.57
C MET A 100 -13.28 10.45 -4.75
N LEU A 101 -13.03 10.91 -5.98
CA LEU A 101 -12.90 10.05 -7.17
C LEU A 101 -11.55 9.31 -7.26
N GLY A 102 -10.74 9.33 -6.20
CA GLY A 102 -9.45 8.63 -6.13
C GLY A 102 -8.25 9.45 -6.60
N VAL A 103 -8.43 10.76 -6.86
CA VAL A 103 -7.35 11.67 -7.27
C VAL A 103 -6.87 12.49 -6.07
N GLY A 104 -5.95 11.90 -5.28
CA GLY A 104 -5.31 12.52 -4.12
C GLY A 104 -5.90 12.09 -2.77
N ASP A 105 -5.06 12.02 -1.73
CA ASP A 105 -5.47 11.58 -0.39
C ASP A 105 -6.48 12.54 0.25
N PRO A 106 -7.64 12.06 0.73
CA PRO A 106 -8.62 12.92 1.38
C PRO A 106 -8.01 13.47 2.67
N HIS A 107 -7.83 14.79 2.74
CA HIS A 107 -7.18 15.45 3.88
C HIS A 107 -8.05 15.57 5.14
N TRP A 108 -9.30 15.14 5.09
CA TRP A 108 -10.35 15.40 6.10
C TRP A 108 -10.89 14.10 6.71
N GLY A 109 -11.50 14.21 7.89
CA GLY A 109 -12.00 13.09 8.68
C GLY A 109 -11.17 12.80 9.94
N ASP A 110 -11.64 11.86 10.72
CA ASP A 110 -10.94 11.32 11.87
C ASP A 110 -10.10 10.13 11.45
N PHE A 111 -8.93 10.00 12.09
CA PHE A 111 -7.97 8.96 11.77
C PHE A 111 -7.66 8.15 13.03
N GLU A 112 -7.53 6.85 12.86
CA GLU A 112 -7.06 5.94 13.91
C GLU A 112 -6.03 5.00 13.30
N VAL A 113 -4.95 4.76 14.03
CA VAL A 113 -3.86 3.89 13.57
C VAL A 113 -3.56 2.82 14.58
N ASP A 114 -3.83 1.59 14.17
CA ASP A 114 -3.51 0.35 14.88
C ASP A 114 -2.27 -0.32 14.30
N VAL A 115 -1.52 -1.00 15.16
CA VAL A 115 -0.38 -1.81 14.76
C VAL A 115 -0.58 -3.21 15.33
N VAL A 116 -0.61 -4.19 14.44
CA VAL A 116 -0.80 -5.61 14.79
C VAL A 116 0.36 -6.45 14.31
N ASP A 117 0.63 -7.54 15.03
CA ASP A 117 1.87 -8.29 14.88
C ASP A 117 1.73 -9.48 13.93
N SER A 118 0.50 -9.93 13.67
CA SER A 118 0.22 -11.11 12.86
C SER A 118 -0.99 -10.96 11.95
N LEU A 119 -1.14 -11.89 11.00
CA LEU A 119 -2.34 -11.99 10.18
C LEU A 119 -3.58 -12.34 11.00
N ASP A 120 -3.42 -13.17 12.04
CA ASP A 120 -4.52 -13.57 12.90
C ASP A 120 -5.12 -12.35 13.62
N GLU A 121 -4.27 -11.53 14.22
CA GLU A 121 -4.68 -10.25 14.83
C GLU A 121 -5.31 -9.31 13.80
N LEU A 122 -4.72 -9.21 12.60
CA LEU A 122 -5.24 -8.37 11.53
C LEU A 122 -6.69 -8.72 11.16
N GLY A 123 -7.03 -10.01 11.14
CA GLY A 123 -8.39 -10.49 10.87
C GLY A 123 -9.44 -9.99 11.87
N GLY A 124 -9.02 -9.64 13.10
CA GLY A 124 -9.88 -9.03 14.11
C GLY A 124 -10.12 -7.53 13.94
N VAL A 125 -9.29 -6.83 13.17
CA VAL A 125 -9.34 -5.35 13.04
C VAL A 125 -9.87 -4.90 11.68
N VAL A 126 -9.70 -5.71 10.62
CA VAL A 126 -10.10 -5.33 9.26
C VAL A 126 -11.31 -6.12 8.75
N PRO A 127 -12.14 -5.53 7.85
CA PRO A 127 -13.25 -6.25 7.25
C PRO A 127 -12.80 -7.51 6.47
N PRO A 128 -13.60 -8.59 6.42
CA PRO A 128 -13.21 -9.85 5.76
C PRO A 128 -12.81 -9.73 4.29
N LYS A 129 -13.35 -8.73 3.56
CA LYS A 129 -12.99 -8.45 2.16
C LYS A 129 -11.58 -7.85 2.05
N LEU A 130 -11.18 -7.00 3.00
CA LEU A 130 -9.84 -6.42 3.03
C LEU A 130 -8.82 -7.45 3.50
N TYR A 131 -9.15 -8.24 4.52
CA TYR A 131 -8.30 -9.34 5.01
C TYR A 131 -7.85 -10.28 3.89
N ARG A 132 -8.80 -10.78 3.08
CA ARG A 132 -8.51 -11.66 1.94
C ARG A 132 -7.55 -11.04 0.92
N ARG A 133 -7.68 -9.73 0.67
CA ARG A 133 -6.77 -9.01 -0.24
C ARG A 133 -5.37 -8.85 0.35
N VAL A 134 -5.27 -8.62 1.66
CA VAL A 134 -3.97 -8.58 2.36
C VAL A 134 -3.28 -9.94 2.27
N VAL A 135 -3.98 -11.04 2.56
CA VAL A 135 -3.44 -12.40 2.44
C VAL A 135 -2.95 -12.67 1.01
N ALA A 136 -3.76 -12.36 0.00
CA ALA A 136 -3.38 -12.55 -1.40
C ALA A 136 -2.17 -11.68 -1.83
N ALA A 137 -1.98 -10.50 -1.24
CA ALA A 137 -0.89 -9.58 -1.59
C ALA A 137 0.45 -9.91 -0.91
N ILE A 138 0.45 -10.72 0.15
CA ILE A 138 1.67 -11.11 0.88
C ILE A 138 2.07 -12.57 0.62
N GLU A 139 1.13 -13.42 0.22
CA GLU A 139 1.45 -14.75 -0.27
C GLU A 139 2.17 -14.65 -1.62
N PRO A 140 3.16 -15.53 -1.88
CA PRO A 140 3.78 -15.60 -3.20
C PRO A 140 2.71 -15.86 -4.27
N PRO A 141 2.81 -15.23 -5.45
CA PRO A 141 1.85 -15.45 -6.52
C PRO A 141 1.83 -16.94 -6.86
N ARG A 142 0.65 -17.56 -6.69
CA ARG A 142 0.39 -18.92 -7.17
C ARG A 142 0.14 -18.79 -8.66
N LEU A 143 1.21 -18.87 -9.44
CA LEU A 143 1.10 -18.95 -10.90
C LEU A 143 0.42 -20.29 -11.21
N GLU A 144 -0.72 -20.21 -11.88
CA GLU A 144 -1.40 -21.36 -12.47
C GLU A 144 -1.26 -21.20 -13.99
N ASP A 145 -0.54 -22.12 -14.61
CA ASP A 145 -0.43 -22.18 -16.07
C ASP A 145 -1.75 -22.74 -16.61
N LEU A 146 -2.48 -21.93 -17.37
CA LEU A 146 -3.73 -22.32 -18.01
C LEU A 146 -3.43 -22.90 -19.40
N ASP A 147 -3.90 -24.13 -19.65
CA ASP A 147 -3.88 -24.76 -20.98
C ASP A 147 -5.00 -24.18 -21.87
N ILE A 148 -4.86 -22.94 -22.33
CA ILE A 148 -5.76 -22.25 -23.27
C ILE A 148 -5.05 -21.74 -24.51
#